data_AF-A0A9E3DEW2-F1
#
_entry.id   AF-A0A9E3DEW2-F1
#
_cell.length_a   1.000
_cell.length_b   1.000
_cell.length_c   1.000
_cell.angle_alpha   90.00
_cell.angle_beta   90.00
_cell.angle_gamma   90.00
#
_symmetry.space_group_name_H-M   'P 1'
#
loop_
_entity.id
_entity.type
_entity.pdbx_description
1 polymer ?
#
loop_
_entity_poly.entity_id
_entity_poly.type
_entity_poly.pdbx_seq_one_letter_code
_entity_poly.pdbx_strand_id
1 'polypeptide(L)'
;ELANLRRLAALLVPSTATRPGAKEAGAPEFLDFLISESPADRQHLYRRGLAELESQSRSKFGKSFAAIPENNAATLLAPLEKPWTFEGPADELSRFLVDIKDDMLRATMNSRLFATVSGGRRGTGMGSYWLPLD
;
A
#
# COMPACT_ATOMS: atom_id res chain seq x y z
N GLU A 1 -3.35 -8.90 10.21
CA GLU A 1 -2.85 -8.51 8.87
C GLU A 1 -3.28 -7.09 8.49
N LEU A 2 -4.59 -6.77 8.53
CA LEU A 2 -5.09 -5.42 8.22
C LEU A 2 -4.43 -4.26 9.01
N ALA A 3 -4.08 -4.45 10.29
CA ALA A 3 -3.36 -3.43 11.06
C ALA A 3 -1.99 -3.07 10.45
N ASN A 4 -1.27 -4.06 9.92
CA ASN A 4 0.00 -3.86 9.25
C ASN A 4 -0.19 -3.18 7.89
N LEU A 5 -1.24 -3.56 7.13
CA LEU A 5 -1.62 -2.86 5.89
C LEU A 5 -1.95 -1.39 6.14
N ARG A 6 -2.76 -1.09 7.16
CA ARG A 6 -3.07 0.29 7.55
C ARG A 6 -1.81 1.06 7.96
N ARG A 7 -0.86 0.40 8.63
CA ARG A 7 0.42 1.04 8.98
C ARG A 7 1.25 1.35 7.74
N LEU A 8 1.37 0.38 6.82
CA LEU A 8 2.04 0.57 5.53
C LEU A 8 1.39 1.68 4.71
N ALA A 9 0.05 1.75 4.68
CA ALA A 9 -0.68 2.81 3.98
C ALA A 9 -0.24 4.21 4.43
N ALA A 10 -0.13 4.46 5.74
CA ALA A 10 0.33 5.76 6.24
C ALA A 10 1.79 6.07 5.91
N LEU A 11 2.65 5.06 5.86
CA LEU A 11 4.08 5.24 5.61
C LEU A 11 4.39 5.41 4.12
N LEU A 12 3.72 4.64 3.26
CA LEU A 12 3.98 4.60 1.82
C LEU A 12 3.29 5.75 1.08
N VAL A 13 2.07 6.09 1.47
CA VAL A 13 1.27 7.13 0.81
C VAL A 13 0.62 8.03 1.89
N PRO A 14 1.43 8.90 2.53
CA PRO A 14 0.93 9.81 3.55
C PRO A 14 -0.01 10.86 2.94
N SER A 15 -0.94 11.35 3.77
CA SER A 15 -1.78 12.51 3.42
C SER A 15 -0.92 13.76 3.28
N THR A 16 -1.29 14.64 2.36
CA THR A 16 -0.69 15.98 2.23
C THR A 16 -1.75 17.05 2.42
N ALA A 17 -1.35 18.32 2.58
CA ALA A 17 -2.28 19.43 2.72
C ALA A 17 -3.32 19.55 1.58
N THR A 18 -3.04 18.98 0.41
CA THR A 18 -3.86 19.13 -0.79
C THR A 18 -4.36 17.82 -1.37
N ARG A 19 -3.94 16.67 -0.83
CA ARG A 19 -4.31 15.35 -1.35
C ARG A 19 -4.50 14.34 -0.23
N PRO A 20 -5.54 13.50 -0.30
CA PRO A 20 -5.73 12.41 0.66
C PRO A 20 -4.62 11.38 0.54
N GLY A 21 -4.24 10.78 1.67
CA GLY A 21 -3.34 9.64 1.71
C GLY A 21 -4.11 8.33 1.57
N ALA A 22 -3.38 7.22 1.62
CA ALA A 22 -3.96 5.89 1.46
C ALA A 22 -4.98 5.55 2.55
N LYS A 23 -4.76 6.03 3.78
CA LYS A 23 -5.71 5.82 4.89
C LYS A 23 -7.03 6.54 4.65
N GLU A 24 -7.00 7.82 4.29
CA GLU A 24 -8.22 8.59 4.02
C GLU A 24 -8.96 8.04 2.79
N ALA A 25 -8.22 7.51 1.81
CA ALA A 25 -8.77 6.91 0.60
C ALA A 25 -9.40 5.52 0.80
N GLY A 26 -9.28 4.90 1.98
CA GLY A 26 -9.72 3.51 2.21
C GLY A 26 -8.94 2.46 1.42
N ALA A 27 -7.73 2.82 0.97
CA ALA A 27 -6.86 1.92 0.20
C ALA A 27 -6.47 0.63 0.95
N PRO A 28 -6.15 0.62 2.26
CA PRO A 28 -5.76 -0.62 2.91
C PRO A 28 -6.91 -1.63 3.02
N GLU A 29 -8.14 -1.19 3.26
CA GLU A 29 -9.32 -2.07 3.27
C GLU A 29 -9.65 -2.58 1.86
N PHE A 30 -9.56 -1.71 0.86
CA PHE A 30 -9.75 -2.12 -0.53
C PHE A 30 -8.71 -3.17 -0.96
N LEU A 31 -7.43 -2.98 -0.60
CA LEU A 31 -6.39 -3.95 -0.92
C LEU A 31 -6.58 -5.27 -0.17
N ASP A 32 -6.97 -5.25 1.10
CA ASP A 32 -7.26 -6.48 1.85
C ASP A 32 -8.34 -7.33 1.14
N PHE A 33 -9.42 -6.69 0.69
CA PHE A 33 -10.47 -7.33 -0.11
C PHE A 33 -9.98 -7.76 -1.50
N LEU A 34 -9.25 -6.89 -2.21
CA LEU A 34 -8.73 -7.22 -3.55
C LEU A 34 -7.81 -8.44 -3.50
N ILE A 35 -6.97 -8.53 -2.47
CA ILE A 35 -6.05 -9.65 -2.29
C ILE A 35 -6.80 -10.92 -1.92
N SER A 36 -7.88 -10.88 -1.12
CA SER A 36 -8.67 -12.08 -0.81
C SER A 36 -9.29 -12.72 -2.06
N GLU A 37 -9.65 -11.91 -3.06
CA GLU A 37 -10.21 -12.35 -4.35
C GLU A 37 -9.14 -12.54 -5.45
N SER A 38 -7.86 -12.33 -5.14
CA SER A 38 -6.77 -12.44 -6.11
C SER A 38 -6.33 -13.91 -6.35
N PRO A 39 -5.60 -14.19 -7.44
CA PRO A 39 -4.97 -15.51 -7.64
C PRO A 39 -4.11 -15.95 -6.46
N ALA A 40 -4.00 -17.27 -6.25
CA ALA A 40 -3.35 -17.86 -5.08
C ALA A 40 -1.90 -17.39 -4.89
N ASP A 41 -1.16 -17.28 -5.99
CA ASP A 41 0.19 -16.74 -6.07
C ASP A 41 0.31 -15.32 -5.49
N ARG A 42 -0.66 -14.44 -5.78
CA ARG A 42 -0.71 -13.09 -5.21
C ARG A 42 -1.09 -13.09 -3.73
N GLN A 43 -2.05 -13.93 -3.34
CA GLN A 43 -2.40 -14.14 -1.93
C GLN A 43 -1.19 -14.61 -1.11
N HIS A 44 -0.43 -15.56 -1.66
CA HIS A 44 0.77 -16.09 -1.03
C HIS A 44 1.87 -15.04 -0.89
N LEU A 45 2.12 -14.24 -1.93
CA LEU A 45 3.07 -13.13 -1.87
C LEU A 45 2.74 -12.17 -0.74
N TYR A 46 1.48 -11.73 -0.65
CA TYR A 46 1.04 -10.78 0.38
C TYR A 46 1.09 -11.36 1.79
N ARG A 47 0.62 -12.61 1.98
CA ARG A 47 0.64 -13.27 3.29
C ARG A 47 2.07 -13.48 3.77
N ARG A 48 2.98 -13.95 2.90
CA ARG A 48 4.39 -14.14 3.23
C ARG A 48 5.07 -12.81 3.52
N GLY A 49 4.88 -11.80 2.67
CA GLY A 49 5.47 -10.48 2.85
C GLY A 49 5.03 -9.80 4.15
N LEU A 50 3.74 -9.85 4.49
CA LEU A 50 3.22 -9.32 5.74
C LEU A 50 3.72 -10.09 6.97
N ALA A 51 3.82 -11.42 6.88
CA ALA A 51 4.34 -12.25 7.96
C ALA A 51 5.84 -12.01 8.18
N GLU A 52 6.62 -11.90 7.11
CA GLU A 52 8.06 -11.61 7.18
C GLU A 52 8.31 -10.21 7.76
N LEU A 53 7.55 -9.21 7.33
CA LEU A 53 7.62 -7.85 7.90
C LEU A 53 7.33 -7.84 9.41
N GLU A 54 6.29 -8.56 9.84
CA GLU A 54 5.92 -8.70 11.24
C GLU A 54 7.02 -9.44 12.04
N SER A 55 7.58 -10.50 11.46
CA SER A 55 8.69 -11.28 12.03
C SER A 55 9.93 -10.42 12.23
N GLN A 56 10.35 -9.65 11.21
CA GLN A 56 11.50 -8.76 11.31
C GLN A 56 11.28 -7.65 12.33
N SER A 57 10.07 -7.09 12.42
CA SER A 57 9.74 -6.10 13.44
C SER A 57 9.87 -6.67 14.85
N ARG A 58 9.33 -7.87 15.09
CA ARG A 58 9.43 -8.54 16.40
C ARG A 58 10.86 -8.92 16.74
N SER A 59 11.61 -9.42 15.77
CA SER A 59 13.00 -9.83 15.95
C SER A 59 13.92 -8.63 16.25
N LYS A 60 13.79 -7.53 15.50
CA LYS A 60 14.67 -6.36 15.66
C LYS A 60 14.25 -5.42 16.80
N PHE A 61 12.96 -5.29 17.07
CA PHE A 61 12.43 -4.25 17.97
C PHE A 61 11.56 -4.79 19.11
N GLY A 62 11.31 -6.10 19.18
CA GLY A 62 10.48 -6.73 20.21
C GLY A 62 9.00 -6.37 20.16
N LYS A 63 8.53 -5.72 19.08
CA LYS A 63 7.16 -5.21 18.95
C LYS A 63 6.58 -5.55 17.57
N SER A 64 5.26 -5.61 17.50
CA SER A 64 4.53 -5.73 16.23
C SER A 64 4.80 -4.53 15.31
N PHE A 65 4.82 -4.75 13.99
CA PHE A 65 5.10 -3.69 13.01
C PHE A 65 4.13 -2.52 13.13
N ALA A 66 2.85 -2.78 13.42
CA ALA A 66 1.88 -1.70 13.62
C ALA A 66 2.22 -0.78 14.80
N ALA A 67 3.01 -1.25 15.78
CA ALA A 67 3.29 -0.59 17.05
C ALA A 67 4.70 0.00 17.19
N ILE A 68 5.57 -0.15 16.18
CA ILE A 68 6.92 0.45 16.22
C ILE A 68 6.90 1.95 15.87
N PRO A 69 7.87 2.75 16.33
CA PRO A 69 8.03 4.15 15.91
C PRO A 69 8.45 4.26 14.44
N GLU A 70 8.24 5.43 13.83
CA GLU A 70 8.50 5.66 12.40
C GLU A 70 9.95 5.41 12.00
N ASN A 71 10.93 5.80 12.82
CA ASN A 71 12.35 5.54 12.54
C ASN A 71 12.67 4.04 12.42
N ASN A 72 12.01 3.22 13.25
CA ASN A 72 12.18 1.76 13.20
C ASN A 72 11.46 1.17 11.98
N ALA A 73 10.30 1.73 11.62
CA ALA A 73 9.59 1.33 10.41
C ALA A 73 10.38 1.69 9.15
N ALA A 74 10.99 2.87 9.09
CA ALA A 74 11.86 3.30 7.99
C ALA A 74 13.02 2.31 7.78
N THR A 75 13.60 1.79 8.87
CA THR A 75 14.65 0.76 8.80
C THR A 75 14.17 -0.52 8.10
N LEU A 76 12.92 -0.94 8.32
CA LEU A 76 12.33 -2.11 7.65
C LEU A 76 11.92 -1.83 6.20
N LEU A 77 11.62 -0.56 5.89
CA LEU A 77 11.25 -0.11 4.54
C LEU A 77 12.45 0.32 3.70
N ALA A 78 13.67 0.33 4.25
CA ALA A 78 14.91 0.66 3.56
C ALA A 78 15.12 -0.05 2.21
N PRO A 79 14.65 -1.30 1.98
CA PRO A 79 14.74 -1.90 0.64
C PRO A 79 14.04 -1.10 -0.47
N LEU A 80 13.05 -0.26 -0.15
CA LEU A 80 12.36 0.60 -1.11
C LEU A 80 13.18 1.79 -1.60
N GLU A 81 14.28 2.10 -0.92
CA GLU A 81 15.18 3.20 -1.29
C GLU A 81 16.18 2.78 -2.37
N LYS A 82 16.28 1.46 -2.64
CA LYS A 82 17.18 0.95 -3.67
C LYS A 82 16.74 1.46 -5.05
N PRO A 83 17.70 1.82 -5.93
CA PRO A 83 17.39 2.25 -7.28
C PRO A 83 16.68 1.13 -8.05
N TRP A 84 15.81 1.53 -8.98
CA TRP A 84 15.11 0.58 -9.83
C TRP A 84 16.09 -0.24 -10.68
N THR A 85 15.83 -1.54 -10.78
CA THR A 85 16.58 -2.49 -11.61
C THR A 85 15.61 -3.27 -12.49
N PHE A 86 16.07 -3.65 -13.69
CA PHE A 86 15.24 -4.43 -14.62
C PHE A 86 14.87 -5.81 -14.08
N GLU A 87 15.80 -6.48 -13.40
CA GLU A 87 15.56 -7.81 -12.81
C GLU A 87 14.65 -7.75 -11.56
N GLY A 88 14.50 -6.55 -10.98
CA GLY A 88 13.79 -6.34 -9.72
C GLY A 88 14.55 -6.90 -8.50
N PRO A 89 13.93 -6.87 -7.32
CA PRO A 89 14.53 -7.41 -6.10
C PRO A 89 14.54 -8.94 -6.13
N ALA A 90 15.68 -9.55 -5.82
CA ALA A 90 15.79 -11.00 -5.64
C ALA A 90 15.16 -11.50 -4.32
N ASP A 91 15.08 -10.62 -3.32
CA ASP A 91 14.53 -10.90 -1.99
C ASP A 91 12.99 -10.84 -1.99
N GLU A 92 12.33 -11.84 -1.40
CA GLU A 92 10.86 -11.96 -1.38
C GLU A 92 10.20 -10.77 -0.69
N LEU A 93 10.75 -10.32 0.46
CA LEU A 93 10.21 -9.16 1.19
C LEU A 93 10.34 -7.89 0.36
N SER A 94 11.50 -7.67 -0.25
CA SER A 94 11.75 -6.50 -1.10
C SER A 94 10.79 -6.46 -2.30
N ARG A 95 10.50 -7.63 -2.90
CA ARG A 95 9.53 -7.75 -4.00
C ARG A 95 8.11 -7.41 -3.53
N PHE A 96 7.70 -7.96 -2.39
CA PHE A 96 6.44 -7.60 -1.75
C PHE A 96 6.34 -6.09 -1.46
N LEU A 97 7.41 -5.47 -0.92
CA LEU A 97 7.42 -4.05 -0.59
C LEU A 97 7.21 -3.15 -1.82
N VAL A 98 7.85 -3.51 -2.95
CA VAL A 98 7.66 -2.79 -4.22
C VAL A 98 6.21 -2.94 -4.70
N ASP A 99 5.69 -4.16 -4.72
CA ASP A 99 4.34 -4.44 -5.20
C ASP A 99 3.27 -3.74 -4.35
N ILE A 100 3.36 -3.83 -3.02
CA ILE A 100 2.39 -3.18 -2.13
C ILE A 100 2.46 -1.67 -2.21
N LYS A 101 3.64 -1.07 -2.46
CA LYS A 101 3.76 0.37 -2.66
C LYS A 101 3.02 0.81 -3.91
N ASP A 102 3.22 0.11 -5.02
CA ASP A 102 2.56 0.40 -6.29
C ASP A 102 1.06 0.19 -6.19
N ASP A 103 0.62 -0.92 -5.58
CA ASP A 103 -0.79 -1.24 -5.38
C ASP A 103 -1.47 -0.21 -4.46
N MET A 104 -0.82 0.20 -3.38
CA MET A 104 -1.35 1.21 -2.46
C MET A 104 -1.49 2.57 -3.14
N LEU A 105 -0.50 2.95 -3.96
CA LEU A 105 -0.55 4.18 -4.73
C LEU A 105 -1.68 4.15 -5.77
N ARG A 106 -1.83 3.04 -6.50
CA ARG A 106 -2.93 2.84 -7.46
C ARG A 106 -4.30 2.85 -6.78
N ALA A 107 -4.47 2.13 -5.68
CA ALA A 107 -5.70 2.10 -4.90
C ALA A 107 -6.07 3.50 -4.38
N THR A 108 -5.09 4.25 -3.90
CA THR A 108 -5.30 5.63 -3.42
C THR A 108 -5.74 6.54 -4.56
N MET A 109 -5.01 6.52 -5.69
CA MET A 109 -5.29 7.41 -6.84
C MET A 109 -6.61 7.11 -7.54
N ASN A 110 -7.04 5.84 -7.54
CA ASN A 110 -8.31 5.41 -8.12
C ASN A 110 -9.50 5.54 -7.14
N SER A 111 -9.26 6.00 -5.91
CA SER A 111 -10.33 6.19 -4.94
C SER A 111 -11.25 7.36 -5.31
N ARG A 112 -12.52 7.27 -4.91
CA ARG A 112 -13.49 8.36 -5.08
C ARG A 112 -12.99 9.66 -4.43
N LEU A 113 -12.36 9.55 -3.26
CA LEU A 113 -11.88 10.69 -2.48
C LEU A 113 -10.70 11.40 -3.16
N PHE A 114 -9.82 10.65 -3.82
CA PHE A 114 -8.76 11.25 -4.64
C PHE A 114 -9.31 11.89 -5.92
N ALA A 115 -10.33 11.27 -6.53
CA ALA A 115 -10.99 11.79 -7.73
C ALA A 115 -11.74 13.11 -7.47
N THR A 116 -12.42 13.26 -6.33
CA THR A 116 -13.12 14.52 -6.00
C THR A 116 -12.15 15.69 -5.80
N VAL A 117 -11.03 15.45 -5.12
CA VAL A 117 -9.99 16.47 -4.90
C VAL A 117 -9.22 16.79 -6.19
N SER A 118 -8.98 15.79 -7.03
CA SER A 118 -8.25 15.96 -8.30
C SER A 118 -9.13 16.54 -9.43
N GLY A 119 -10.44 16.26 -9.39
CA GLY A 119 -11.43 16.73 -10.36
C GLY A 119 -11.62 18.24 -10.35
N GLY A 120 -11.26 18.93 -9.26
CA GLY A 120 -11.23 20.40 -9.22
C GLY A 120 -10.16 21.06 -10.11
N ARG A 121 -9.20 20.29 -10.66
CA ARG A 121 -8.12 20.81 -11.51
C ARG A 121 -8.16 20.36 -12.98
N ARG A 122 -9.06 19.45 -13.36
CA ARG A 122 -9.27 19.08 -14.76
C ARG A 122 -10.60 19.67 -15.23
N GLY A 123 -10.51 20.80 -15.92
CA GLY A 123 -11.64 21.33 -16.68
C GLY A 123 -12.18 20.25 -17.63
N THR A 124 -13.51 20.12 -17.63
CA THR A 124 -14.34 19.67 -18.77
C THR A 124 -13.82 18.49 -19.59
N GLY A 125 -14.35 17.29 -19.33
CA GLY A 125 -14.31 16.19 -20.29
C GLY A 125 -14.66 14.82 -19.72
N MET A 126 -15.92 14.42 -19.88
CA MET A 126 -16.48 13.06 -19.73
C MET A 126 -16.30 12.33 -18.39
N GLY A 127 -17.37 12.32 -17.59
CA GLY A 127 -17.57 11.38 -16.49
C GLY A 127 -17.87 9.97 -17.00
N SER A 128 -16.82 9.19 -17.24
CA SER A 128 -16.95 7.74 -17.42
C SER A 128 -16.92 7.05 -16.07
N TYR A 129 -18.06 7.06 -15.36
CA TYR A 129 -18.25 6.19 -14.21
C TYR A 129 -18.79 4.84 -14.69
N TRP A 130 -18.15 3.74 -14.27
CA TRP A 130 -18.74 2.41 -14.38
C TRP A 130 -19.85 2.28 -13.34
N LEU A 131 -21.09 2.13 -13.80
CA LEU A 131 -22.22 1.71 -12.98
C LEU A 131 -22.22 0.18 -12.90
N PRO A 132 -22.47 -0.43 -11.73
CA PRO A 132 -22.80 -1.84 -11.67
C PRO A 132 -24.11 -2.07 -12.42
N LEU A 133 -24.17 -3.17 -13.17
CA LEU A 133 -25.39 -3.64 -13.81
C LEU A 133 -26.33 -4.16 -12.71
N ASP A 134 -27.55 -3.63 -12.66
CA ASP A 134 -28.66 -4.24 -11.90
C ASP A 134 -29.07 -5.59 -12.52
#